data_AF-A0AAV8X372-F1
#
_entry.id   AF-A0AAV8X372-F1
#
_cell.length_a   1.000
_cell.length_b   1.000
_cell.length_c   1.000
_cell.angle_alpha   90.00
_cell.angle_beta   90.00
_cell.angle_gamma   90.00
#
_symmetry.space_group_name_H-M   'P 1'
#
loop_
_entity.id
_entity.type
_entity.pdbx_description
1 polymer ?
#
loop_
_entity_poly.entity_id
_entity_poly.type
_entity_poly.pdbx_seq_one_letter_code
_entity_poly.pdbx_strand_id
1 'polypeptide(L)'
;MFLNTIGVTDKFVRVSLNKIRDSGVVQPDNSGRHIPKNKLPETVRMSVISHISSFPVYESHYSRARSKRKYLGPELNISLMYKLYVEKCKTDNIEQSVIAKEWHYRKIFNEEFNLSFYNPSNDTCDDCDYFLKVLKERRSEEETAAIMAQQKKASRRSRK
;
A
#
# COMPACT_ATOMS: atom_id res chain seq x y z
N MET A 1 43.28 -13.83 37.35
CA MET A 1 43.67 -15.25 37.13
C MET A 1 42.44 -16.15 36.96
N PHE A 2 41.44 -16.09 37.85
CA PHE A 2 40.22 -16.93 37.81
C PHE A 2 39.37 -16.81 36.52
N LEU A 3 39.12 -15.58 36.03
CA LEU A 3 38.26 -15.34 34.86
C LEU A 3 38.82 -15.96 33.55
N ASN A 4 40.14 -15.99 33.40
CA ASN A 4 40.79 -16.62 32.24
C ASN A 4 40.66 -18.15 32.27
N THR A 5 40.59 -18.76 33.46
CA THR A 5 40.42 -20.21 33.62
C THR A 5 39.05 -20.69 33.16
N ILE A 6 38.00 -19.90 33.39
CA ILE A 6 36.62 -20.21 32.97
C ILE A 6 36.26 -19.63 31.59
N GLY A 7 37.19 -18.93 30.93
CA GLY A 7 36.97 -18.34 29.61
C GLY A 7 35.94 -17.19 29.59
N VAL A 8 35.75 -16.50 30.72
CA VAL A 8 34.75 -15.44 30.86
C VAL A 8 35.44 -14.08 30.96
N THR A 9 34.87 -13.07 30.31
CA THR A 9 35.38 -11.68 30.42
C THR A 9 34.85 -10.98 31.68
N ASP A 10 35.66 -10.11 32.28
CA ASP A 10 35.25 -9.28 33.43
C ASP A 10 33.96 -8.49 33.14
N LYS A 11 33.84 -7.96 31.92
CA LYS A 11 32.64 -7.27 31.44
C LYS A 11 31.39 -8.16 31.52
N PHE A 12 31.49 -9.44 31.17
CA PHE A 12 30.37 -10.37 31.22
C PHE A 12 29.91 -10.59 32.67
N VAL A 13 30.83 -10.72 33.62
CA VAL A 13 30.50 -10.88 35.04
C VAL A 13 29.81 -9.63 35.58
N ARG A 14 30.36 -8.44 35.34
CA ARG A 14 29.76 -7.17 35.78
C ARG A 14 28.36 -6.96 35.20
N VAL A 15 28.19 -7.19 33.90
CA VAL A 15 26.88 -7.03 33.23
C VAL A 15 25.87 -8.05 33.75
N SER A 16 26.30 -9.29 34.00
CA SER A 16 25.43 -10.33 34.54
C SER A 16 24.96 -9.97 35.96
N LEU A 17 25.87 -9.53 36.83
CA LEU A 17 25.55 -9.07 38.19
C LEU A 17 24.58 -7.89 38.17
N ASN A 18 24.80 -6.91 37.31
CA ASN A 18 23.91 -5.74 37.16
C ASN A 18 22.52 -6.09 36.60
N LYS A 19 22.37 -7.27 35.97
CA LYS A 19 21.10 -7.74 35.40
C LYS A 19 20.33 -8.67 36.34
N ILE A 20 20.88 -9.02 37.51
CA ILE A 20 20.16 -9.83 38.51
C ILE A 20 19.01 -8.99 39.09
N ARG A 21 17.80 -9.57 39.10
CA ARG A 21 16.64 -8.99 39.79
C ARG A 21 16.67 -9.37 41.27
N ASP A 22 15.88 -8.68 42.11
CA ASP A 22 15.72 -9.02 43.53
C ASP A 22 15.29 -10.48 43.78
N SER A 23 14.71 -11.13 42.78
CA SER A 23 14.35 -12.55 42.79
C SER A 23 15.53 -13.51 42.53
N GLY A 24 16.76 -13.01 42.40
CA GLY A 24 17.96 -13.81 42.09
C GLY A 24 18.06 -14.30 40.63
N VAL A 25 17.12 -13.91 39.77
CA VAL A 25 17.09 -14.33 38.35
C VAL A 25 17.64 -13.21 37.47
N VAL A 26 18.52 -13.57 36.53
CA VAL A 26 19.07 -12.64 35.53
C VAL A 26 17.97 -12.20 34.57
N GLN A 27 17.91 -10.91 34.25
CA GLN A 27 16.99 -10.38 33.26
C GLN A 27 17.14 -11.10 31.90
N PRO A 28 16.04 -11.47 31.24
CA PRO A 28 16.08 -12.09 29.93
C PRO A 28 16.72 -11.13 28.93
N ASP A 29 17.39 -11.69 27.92
CA ASP A 29 18.03 -10.89 26.89
C ASP A 29 16.97 -10.13 26.06
N ASN A 30 17.15 -8.82 25.94
CA ASN A 30 16.25 -7.93 25.20
C ASN A 30 16.84 -7.53 23.83
N SER A 31 17.91 -8.20 23.40
CA SER A 31 18.48 -8.04 22.06
C SER A 31 17.40 -8.21 20.99
N GLY A 32 17.40 -7.33 19.99
CA GLY A 32 16.43 -7.36 18.88
C GLY A 32 15.04 -6.81 19.21
N ARG A 33 14.74 -6.40 20.44
CA ARG A 33 13.42 -5.87 20.83
C ARG A 33 13.28 -4.34 20.69
N HIS A 34 14.28 -3.66 20.12
CA HIS A 34 14.24 -2.22 19.93
C HIS A 34 13.28 -1.84 18.78
N ILE A 35 12.35 -0.93 19.05
CA ILE A 35 11.43 -0.41 18.03
C ILE A 35 12.25 0.40 17.02
N PRO A 36 12.23 0.06 15.72
CA PRO A 36 13.01 0.79 14.73
C PRO A 36 12.61 2.27 14.73
N LYS A 37 13.60 3.16 14.68
CA LYS A 37 13.38 4.63 14.67
C LYS A 37 12.49 5.10 13.52
N ASN A 38 12.41 4.31 12.46
CA ASN A 38 11.60 4.59 11.27
C ASN A 38 10.15 4.08 11.40
N LYS A 39 9.75 3.48 12.53
CA LYS A 39 8.38 3.03 12.73
C LYS A 39 7.47 4.23 12.84
N LEU A 40 6.52 4.33 11.91
CA LEU A 40 5.48 5.34 11.96
C LEU A 40 4.54 5.05 13.15
N PRO A 41 4.14 6.07 13.94
CA PRO A 41 3.13 5.88 14.97
C PRO A 41 1.78 5.48 14.35
N GLU A 42 1.05 4.61 15.05
CA GLU A 42 -0.20 4.03 14.56
C GLU A 42 -1.28 5.08 14.31
N THR A 43 -1.32 6.13 15.11
CA THR A 43 -2.26 7.26 14.96
C THR A 43 -2.09 7.95 13.61
N VAL A 44 -0.85 8.17 13.19
CA VAL A 44 -0.52 8.81 11.91
C VAL A 44 -0.83 7.87 10.74
N ARG A 45 -0.54 6.58 10.89
CA ARG A 45 -0.91 5.55 9.91
C ARG A 45 -2.43 5.55 9.67
N MET A 46 -3.23 5.54 10.74
CA MET A 46 -4.69 5.57 10.66
C MET A 46 -5.23 6.85 10.02
N SER A 47 -4.61 8.00 10.30
CA SER A 47 -4.96 9.28 9.65
C SER A 47 -4.78 9.20 8.13
N VAL A 48 -3.65 8.66 7.66
CA VAL A 48 -3.37 8.46 6.23
C VAL A 48 -4.39 7.49 5.59
N ILE A 49 -4.68 6.37 6.24
CA ILE A 49 -5.67 5.38 5.75
C ILE A 49 -7.05 6.02 5.63
N SER A 50 -7.47 6.78 6.64
CA SER A 50 -8.74 7.51 6.64
C SER A 50 -8.81 8.51 5.49
N HIS A 51 -7.73 9.26 5.26
CA HIS A 51 -7.63 10.19 4.15
C HIS A 51 -7.74 9.48 2.79
N ILE A 52 -6.97 8.42 2.54
CA ILE A 52 -7.02 7.67 1.28
C ILE A 52 -8.42 7.06 1.04
N SER A 53 -9.06 6.58 2.10
CA SER A 53 -10.40 5.98 2.02
C SER A 53 -11.52 7.00 1.76
N SER A 54 -11.26 8.29 1.91
CA SER A 54 -12.24 9.35 1.67
C SER A 54 -12.45 9.66 0.17
N PHE A 55 -11.54 9.22 -0.70
CA PHE A 55 -11.65 9.45 -2.14
C PHE A 55 -12.67 8.50 -2.79
N PRO A 56 -13.44 8.97 -3.80
CA PRO A 56 -14.32 8.10 -4.56
C PRO A 56 -13.49 7.09 -5.36
N VAL A 57 -13.95 5.84 -5.34
CA VAL A 57 -13.28 4.72 -6.00
C VAL A 57 -14.24 4.07 -7.00
N TYR A 58 -13.71 3.77 -8.18
CA TYR A 58 -14.43 3.17 -9.28
C TYR A 58 -13.99 1.71 -9.50
N GLU A 59 -14.95 0.87 -9.89
CA GLU A 59 -14.66 -0.49 -10.32
C GLU A 59 -14.76 -0.58 -11.84
N SER A 60 -13.71 -1.12 -12.47
CA SER A 60 -13.71 -1.36 -13.91
C SER A 60 -14.77 -2.38 -14.28
N HIS A 61 -15.79 -1.98 -15.04
CA HIS A 61 -16.91 -2.84 -15.44
C HIS A 61 -16.45 -4.13 -16.16
N TYR A 62 -15.48 -4.01 -17.06
CA TYR A 62 -14.99 -5.13 -17.88
C TYR A 62 -14.08 -6.12 -17.14
N SER A 63 -13.52 -5.73 -15.99
CA SER A 63 -12.57 -6.55 -15.22
C SER A 63 -13.15 -7.12 -13.94
N ARG A 64 -14.44 -6.88 -13.62
CA ARG A 64 -15.07 -7.33 -12.37
C ARG A 64 -14.91 -8.84 -12.12
N ALA A 65 -14.97 -9.64 -13.19
CA ALA A 65 -14.78 -11.09 -13.11
C ALA A 65 -13.30 -11.53 -13.00
N ARG A 66 -12.34 -10.65 -13.35
CA ARG A 66 -10.91 -11.00 -13.42
C ARG A 66 -10.04 -10.34 -12.35
N SER A 67 -10.47 -9.23 -11.77
CA SER A 67 -9.69 -8.47 -10.81
C SER A 67 -10.58 -7.74 -9.80
N LYS A 68 -10.18 -7.78 -8.53
CA LYS A 68 -10.76 -7.00 -7.43
C LYS A 68 -10.08 -5.62 -7.27
N ARG A 69 -9.21 -5.24 -8.20
CA ARG A 69 -8.52 -3.94 -8.16
C ARG A 69 -9.51 -2.83 -8.42
N LYS A 70 -9.43 -1.79 -7.60
CA LYS A 70 -10.27 -0.60 -7.76
C LYS A 70 -9.44 0.59 -8.23
N TYR A 71 -10.11 1.59 -8.79
CA TYR A 71 -9.46 2.68 -9.50
C TYR A 71 -9.89 4.05 -8.96
N LEU A 72 -8.92 4.93 -8.73
CA LEU A 72 -9.13 6.35 -8.48
C LEU A 72 -9.29 7.09 -9.82
N GLY A 73 -9.88 8.28 -9.79
CA GLY A 73 -10.05 9.10 -10.98
C GLY A 73 -8.71 9.47 -11.65
N PRO A 74 -8.70 9.68 -12.99
CA PRO A 74 -7.50 10.01 -13.75
C PRO A 74 -6.87 11.37 -13.37
N GLU A 75 -7.67 12.28 -12.79
CA GLU A 75 -7.21 13.58 -12.29
C GLU A 75 -6.38 13.48 -11.00
N LEU A 76 -6.46 12.35 -10.29
CA LEU A 76 -5.74 12.13 -9.05
C LEU A 76 -4.37 11.51 -9.32
N ASN A 77 -3.40 11.91 -8.51
CA ASN A 77 -2.08 11.29 -8.43
C ASN A 77 -1.65 11.26 -6.96
N ILE A 78 -0.78 10.33 -6.57
CA ILE A 78 -0.32 10.18 -5.18
C ILE A 78 0.26 11.49 -4.64
N SER A 79 1.03 12.21 -5.46
CA SER A 79 1.59 13.52 -5.09
C SER A 79 0.49 14.55 -4.79
N LEU A 80 -0.60 14.56 -5.56
CA LEU A 80 -1.72 15.48 -5.37
C LEU A 80 -2.52 15.09 -4.13
N MET A 81 -2.81 13.79 -3.96
CA MET A 81 -3.47 13.28 -2.76
C MET A 81 -2.67 13.62 -1.49
N TYR A 82 -1.35 13.53 -1.53
CA TYR A 82 -0.52 13.93 -0.40
C TYR A 82 -0.61 15.43 -0.10
N LYS A 83 -0.65 16.30 -1.11
CA LYS A 83 -0.87 17.74 -0.89
C LYS A 83 -2.19 18.01 -0.20
N LEU A 84 -3.27 17.37 -0.67
CA LEU A 84 -4.60 17.46 -0.04
C LEU A 84 -4.60 16.94 1.40
N TYR A 85 -3.83 15.87 1.67
CA TYR A 85 -3.67 15.36 3.04
C TYR A 85 -3.01 16.39 3.96
N VAL A 86 -1.93 17.03 3.49
CA VAL A 86 -1.23 18.07 4.25
C VAL A 86 -2.13 19.28 4.47
N GLU A 87 -2.90 19.69 3.46
CA GLU A 87 -3.88 20.78 3.59
C GLU A 87 -4.96 20.45 4.62
N LYS A 88 -5.52 19.23 4.57
CA LYS A 88 -6.49 18.75 5.57
C LYS A 88 -5.89 18.72 6.99
N CYS A 89 -4.65 18.27 7.13
CA CYS A 89 -3.98 18.27 8.43
C CYS A 89 -3.80 19.71 8.97
N LYS A 90 -3.54 20.68 8.09
CA LYS A 90 -3.45 22.09 8.46
C LYS A 90 -4.80 22.66 8.88
N THR A 91 -5.89 22.33 8.17
CA THR A 91 -7.24 22.77 8.57
C THR A 91 -7.66 22.17 9.92
N ASP A 92 -7.23 20.95 10.20
CA ASP A 92 -7.51 20.25 11.45
C ASP A 92 -6.56 20.65 12.61
N ASN A 93 -5.71 21.67 12.41
CA ASN A 93 -4.70 22.15 13.37
C ASN A 93 -3.74 21.06 13.88
N ILE A 94 -3.38 20.11 13.02
CA ILE A 94 -2.42 19.06 13.36
C ILE A 94 -0.99 19.60 13.18
N GLU A 95 -0.14 19.37 14.18
CA GLU A 95 1.26 19.76 14.10
C GLU A 95 2.00 19.09 12.94
N GLN A 96 2.84 19.86 12.24
CA GLN A 96 3.64 19.38 11.12
C GLN A 96 4.60 18.22 11.49
N SER A 97 5.00 18.13 12.76
CA SER A 97 5.83 17.05 13.33
C SER A 97 5.14 15.69 13.30
N VAL A 98 3.81 15.68 13.37
CA VAL A 98 2.96 14.48 13.42
C VAL A 98 2.49 14.07 12.01
N ILE A 99 2.56 14.97 11.03
CA ILE A 99 2.17 14.68 9.65
C ILE A 99 3.13 13.66 9.03
N ALA A 100 2.56 12.59 8.46
CA ALA A 100 3.30 11.58 7.72
C ALA A 100 4.10 12.23 6.58
N LYS A 101 5.35 11.81 6.38
CA LYS A 101 6.12 12.21 5.19
C LYS A 101 5.55 11.57 3.93
N GLU A 102 5.75 12.21 2.78
CA GLU A 102 5.24 11.73 1.48
C GLU A 102 5.64 10.28 1.16
N TRP A 103 6.88 9.89 1.47
CA TRP A 103 7.34 8.52 1.21
C TRP A 103 6.55 7.47 2.02
N HIS A 104 6.18 7.79 3.27
CA HIS A 104 5.33 6.92 4.09
C HIS A 104 3.91 6.87 3.54
N TYR A 105 3.38 8.02 3.10
CA TYR A 105 2.07 8.09 2.44
C TYR A 105 2.02 7.19 1.20
N ARG A 106 3.04 7.26 0.34
CA ARG A 106 3.21 6.39 -0.84
C ARG A 106 3.31 4.92 -0.44
N LYS A 107 4.06 4.61 0.61
CA LYS A 107 4.23 3.24 1.11
C LYS A 107 2.89 2.64 1.56
N ILE A 108 2.15 3.38 2.39
CA ILE A 108 0.82 2.97 2.87
C ILE A 108 -0.13 2.76 1.68
N PHE A 109 -0.14 3.69 0.72
CA PHE A 109 -0.97 3.55 -0.48
C PHE A 109 -0.66 2.28 -1.28
N ASN A 110 0.62 1.94 -1.47
CA ASN A 110 1.01 0.78 -2.29
C ASN A 110 0.89 -0.57 -1.56
N GLU A 111 1.13 -0.61 -0.26
CA GLU A 111 1.15 -1.85 0.53
C GLU A 111 -0.22 -2.22 1.09
N GLU A 112 -1.05 -1.25 1.44
CA GLU A 112 -2.31 -1.48 2.15
C GLU A 112 -3.54 -1.37 1.25
N PHE A 113 -3.42 -0.68 0.11
CA PHE A 113 -4.53 -0.48 -0.81
C PHE A 113 -4.28 -1.18 -2.15
N ASN A 114 -5.27 -1.97 -2.59
CA ASN A 114 -5.31 -2.50 -3.96
C ASN A 114 -5.95 -1.47 -4.92
N LEU A 115 -5.40 -0.25 -4.92
CA LEU A 115 -5.85 0.89 -5.72
C LEU A 115 -4.87 1.20 -6.85
N SER A 116 -5.40 1.60 -8.00
CA SER A 116 -4.66 2.21 -9.11
C SER A 116 -5.30 3.52 -9.52
N PHE A 117 -4.59 4.35 -10.27
CA PHE A 117 -5.23 5.43 -11.02
C PHE A 117 -5.86 4.88 -12.28
N TYR A 118 -7.05 5.36 -12.62
CA TYR A 118 -7.70 5.07 -13.90
C TYR A 118 -6.86 5.72 -15.00
N ASN A 119 -6.42 4.92 -15.96
CA ASN A 119 -5.78 5.46 -17.14
C ASN A 119 -6.91 5.84 -18.11
N PRO A 120 -7.03 7.11 -18.55
CA PRO A 120 -7.95 7.44 -19.64
C PRO A 120 -7.60 6.50 -20.80
N SER A 121 -8.59 5.75 -21.30
CA SER A 121 -8.35 4.79 -22.36
C SER A 121 -7.86 5.57 -23.58
N ASN A 122 -6.62 5.32 -23.98
CA ASN A 122 -6.09 5.71 -25.29
C ASN A 122 -7.14 5.41 -26.35
N ASP A 123 -7.39 6.39 -27.23
CA ASP A 123 -8.28 6.34 -28.39
C ASP A 123 -8.61 4.91 -28.80
N THR A 124 -9.82 4.48 -28.44
CA THR A 124 -10.34 3.22 -28.95
C THR A 124 -10.51 3.38 -30.45
N CYS A 125 -9.93 2.47 -31.24
CA CYS A 125 -10.17 2.48 -32.68
C CYS A 125 -11.65 2.18 -32.96
N ASP A 126 -12.15 2.56 -34.14
CA ASP A 126 -13.55 2.36 -34.55
C ASP A 126 -14.03 0.91 -34.34
N ASP A 127 -13.14 -0.06 -34.56
CA ASP A 127 -13.42 -1.48 -34.31
C ASP A 127 -13.68 -1.76 -32.81
N CYS A 128 -12.88 -1.16 -31.92
CA CYS A 128 -13.07 -1.31 -30.47
C CYS A 128 -14.38 -0.68 -30.01
N ASP A 129 -14.77 0.47 -30.56
CA ASP A 129 -16.05 1.11 -30.27
C ASP A 129 -17.24 0.31 -30.81
N TYR A 130 -17.08 -0.30 -31.99
CA TYR A 130 -18.04 -1.24 -32.55
C TYR A 130 -18.25 -2.44 -31.62
N PHE A 131 -17.17 -3.09 -31.18
CA PHE A 131 -17.29 -4.22 -30.24
C PHE A 131 -17.89 -3.81 -28.89
N LEU A 132 -17.62 -2.60 -28.41
CA LEU A 132 -18.23 -2.06 -27.17
C LEU A 132 -19.73 -1.85 -27.32
N LYS A 133 -20.21 -1.35 -28.46
CA LYS A 133 -21.65 -1.23 -28.76
C LYS A 133 -22.31 -2.60 -28.80
N VAL A 134 -21.73 -3.55 -29.53
CA VAL A 134 -22.26 -4.91 -29.65
C VAL A 134 -22.30 -5.64 -28.29
N LEU A 135 -21.31 -5.41 -27.41
CA LEU A 135 -21.31 -5.97 -26.06
C LEU A 135 -22.39 -5.36 -25.16
N LYS A 136 -22.75 -4.09 -25.33
CA LYS A 136 -23.79 -3.42 -24.53
C LYS A 136 -25.21 -3.89 -24.87
N GLU A 137 -25.45 -4.33 -26.11
CA GLU A 137 -26.79 -4.73 -26.57
C GLU A 137 -27.13 -6.21 -26.31
N ARG A 138 -26.16 -7.05 -25.90
CA ARG A 138 -26.37 -8.51 -25.78
C ARG A 138 -26.88 -8.95 -24.41
N ARG A 139 -27.69 -10.03 -24.42
CA ARG A 139 -28.33 -10.63 -23.24
C ARG A 139 -27.76 -11.98 -22.79
N SER A 140 -26.91 -12.66 -23.59
CA SER A 140 -26.39 -14.00 -23.30
C SER A 140 -24.88 -14.01 -23.01
N GLU A 141 -24.47 -14.74 -21.98
CA GLU A 141 -23.07 -14.76 -21.48
C GLU A 141 -22.09 -15.43 -22.47
N GLU A 142 -22.52 -16.46 -23.20
CA GLU A 142 -21.69 -17.20 -24.16
C GLU A 142 -21.24 -16.35 -25.34
N GLU A 143 -22.12 -15.48 -25.83
CA GLU A 143 -21.85 -14.56 -26.93
C GLU A 143 -20.87 -13.46 -26.54
N THR A 144 -20.96 -12.96 -25.30
CA THR A 144 -20.02 -11.96 -24.79
C THR A 144 -18.60 -12.53 -24.69
N ALA A 145 -18.46 -13.80 -24.33
CA ALA A 145 -17.17 -14.48 -24.26
C ALA A 145 -16.50 -14.63 -25.63
N ALA A 146 -17.28 -14.97 -26.67
CA ALA A 146 -16.79 -15.09 -28.04
C ALA A 146 -16.31 -13.74 -28.61
N ILE A 147 -17.07 -12.65 -28.38
CA ILE A 147 -16.71 -11.30 -28.83
C ILE A 147 -15.47 -10.77 -28.09
N MET A 148 -15.37 -10.99 -26.77
CA MET A 148 -14.17 -10.63 -26.02
C MET A 148 -12.92 -11.38 -26.50
N ALA A 149 -13.06 -12.63 -26.96
CA ALA A 149 -11.95 -13.38 -27.55
C ALA A 149 -11.53 -12.80 -28.91
N GLN A 150 -12.48 -12.32 -29.74
CA GLN A 150 -12.20 -11.64 -31.00
C GLN A 150 -11.51 -10.28 -30.79
N GLN A 151 -12.00 -9.48 -29.83
CA GLN A 151 -11.39 -8.19 -29.50
C GLN A 151 -9.92 -8.34 -29.05
N LYS A 152 -9.61 -9.37 -28.24
CA LYS A 152 -8.23 -9.68 -27.84
C LYS A 152 -7.33 -10.05 -29.02
N LYS A 153 -7.86 -10.75 -30.03
CA LYS A 153 -7.11 -11.10 -31.25
C LYS A 153 -6.84 -9.85 -32.12
N ALA A 154 -7.83 -8.96 -32.25
CA ALA A 154 -7.70 -7.70 -32.99
C ALA A 154 -6.66 -6.76 -32.33
N SER A 155 -6.73 -6.56 -31.01
CA SER A 155 -5.77 -5.74 -30.26
C SER A 155 -4.32 -6.26 -30.33
N ARG A 156 -4.13 -7.58 -30.47
CA ARG A 156 -2.79 -8.18 -30.67
C ARG A 156 -2.24 -7.96 -32.09
N ARG A 157 -3.11 -7.76 -33.09
CA ARG A 157 -2.69 -7.47 -34.47
C ARG A 157 -2.28 -6.01 -34.67
N SER A 158 -2.90 -5.06 -33.98
CA SER A 158 -2.57 -3.63 -34.13
C SER A 158 -1.29 -3.18 -33.40
N ARG A 159 -0.70 -4.04 -32.57
CA ARG A 159 0.58 -3.80 -31.86
C ARG A 159 1.81 -4.31 -32.62
N LYS A 160 1.62 -4.86 -33.82
CA LYS A 160 2.69 -5.31 -34.72
C LYS A 160 2.83 -4.29 -35.84
#